data_AF-A0A7G2CND1-F1
#
_entry.id   AF-A0A7G2CND1-F1
#
_cell.length_a   1.000
_cell.length_b   1.000
_cell.length_c   1.000
_cell.angle_alpha   90.00
_cell.angle_beta   90.00
_cell.angle_gamma   90.00
#
_symmetry.space_group_name_H-M   'P 1'
#
loop_
_entity.id
_entity.type
_entity.pdbx_description
1 polymer ?
#
loop_
_entity_poly.entity_id
_entity_poly.type
_entity_poly.pdbx_seq_one_letter_code
_entity_poly.pdbx_strand_id
1 'polypeptide(L)'
;MVDKGLEALNMPRISRHCEVPEFKHACLGGVYAIQSALRFTASDGADRVAIAVASDIAEYALGSTGEQTQGAGATALLVESKPRLFEVQLNRCGSSSDYRGPDFRKPHKRHFMDIQDYKRSSEHGKMADFPVFSGPYSTLVYQEEVTIAVEHMLERLGEAPGKYYDEITGLFFHRPYNMMPIQAMSFLYARGLARATSDEHKKHFAALCESSGVTPEQVIAELDVNPNYFKQVESGQEPKTAFPCTEKVARTLRKDKKFITLLEDKMSLGSASMGNFGNLYTASLPCWLAAGFEEAYTKKLDITGKPMVMVGYGSGDASMSIPIVPVKGWEEAASKINVTNALSNPMNITKEQYEALHTGAEKKDIAQAYRKNEFVVDHYGSRNEVAFQDFGIEYYRFIE
;
A
#
# COMPACT_ATOMS: atom_id res chain seq x y z
N MET A 1 -12.71 -21.36 -9.56
CA MET A 1 -12.23 -21.63 -8.19
C MET A 1 -13.27 -21.19 -7.17
N VAL A 2 -13.61 -19.90 -7.09
CA VAL A 2 -14.56 -19.33 -6.12
C VAL A 2 -15.89 -20.08 -6.06
N ASP A 3 -16.49 -20.42 -7.21
CA ASP A 3 -17.73 -21.21 -7.26
C ASP A 3 -17.65 -22.56 -6.52
N LYS A 4 -16.50 -23.25 -6.54
CA LYS A 4 -16.34 -24.50 -5.79
C LYS A 4 -16.39 -24.28 -4.28
N GLY A 5 -15.81 -23.17 -3.81
CA GLY A 5 -15.88 -22.79 -2.39
C GLY A 5 -17.29 -22.36 -1.99
N LEU A 6 -17.97 -21.57 -2.84
CA LEU A 6 -19.36 -21.18 -2.62
C LEU A 6 -20.26 -22.42 -2.54
N GLU A 7 -20.10 -23.39 -3.45
CA GLU A 7 -20.84 -24.66 -3.41
C GLU A 7 -20.58 -25.46 -2.13
N ALA A 8 -19.32 -25.59 -1.71
CA ALA A 8 -18.96 -26.27 -0.45
C ALA A 8 -19.64 -25.59 0.76
N LEU A 9 -19.78 -24.26 0.72
CA LEU A 9 -20.46 -23.47 1.73
C LEU A 9 -21.99 -23.38 1.55
N ASN A 10 -22.59 -24.13 0.62
CA ASN A 10 -24.02 -24.08 0.27
C ASN A 10 -24.50 -22.67 -0.14
N MET A 11 -23.64 -21.92 -0.81
CA MET A 11 -23.89 -20.58 -1.32
C MET A 11 -24.08 -20.60 -2.85
N PRO A 12 -24.85 -19.66 -3.42
CA PRO A 12 -24.99 -19.54 -4.86
C PRO A 12 -23.65 -19.15 -5.51
N ARG A 13 -23.43 -19.62 -6.75
CA ARG A 13 -22.28 -19.25 -7.60
C ARG A 13 -22.25 -17.75 -7.88
N ILE A 14 -21.08 -17.25 -8.28
CA ILE A 14 -20.96 -15.87 -8.76
C ILE A 14 -21.76 -15.69 -10.06
N SER A 15 -22.31 -14.49 -10.27
CA SER A 15 -23.00 -14.16 -11.52
C SER A 15 -22.07 -14.28 -12.71
N ARG A 16 -22.58 -14.80 -13.84
CA ARG A 16 -21.87 -14.81 -15.13
C ARG A 16 -21.87 -13.44 -15.83
N HIS A 17 -22.72 -12.52 -15.39
CA HIS A 17 -22.77 -11.14 -15.89
C HIS A 17 -21.78 -10.27 -15.08
N CYS A 18 -20.50 -10.62 -15.16
CA CYS A 18 -19.44 -10.05 -14.34
C CYS A 18 -18.21 -9.76 -15.20
N GLU A 19 -17.65 -8.57 -15.06
CA GLU A 19 -16.36 -8.19 -15.66
C GLU A 19 -15.21 -8.60 -14.73
N VAL A 20 -14.10 -9.05 -15.30
CA VAL A 20 -12.93 -9.55 -14.56
C VAL A 20 -11.62 -8.91 -15.02
N PRO A 21 -11.46 -7.57 -14.92
CA PRO A 21 -10.22 -6.89 -15.29
C PRO A 21 -9.10 -7.12 -14.26
N GLU A 22 -7.85 -7.11 -14.73
CA GLU A 22 -6.64 -7.07 -13.90
C GLU A 22 -5.97 -5.70 -14.00
N PHE A 23 -5.50 -5.17 -12.87
CA PHE A 23 -4.78 -3.90 -12.80
C PHE A 23 -3.37 -4.12 -12.28
N LYS A 24 -2.37 -3.59 -12.99
CA LYS A 24 -0.96 -3.76 -12.65
C LYS A 24 -0.21 -2.43 -12.67
N HIS A 25 0.22 -1.99 -11.49
CA HIS A 25 1.22 -0.93 -11.34
C HIS A 25 1.86 -1.02 -9.95
N ALA A 26 2.84 -1.92 -9.78
CA ALA A 26 3.47 -2.21 -8.49
C ALA A 26 2.42 -2.29 -7.35
N CYS A 27 2.70 -1.69 -6.19
CA CYS A 27 1.78 -1.65 -5.05
C CYS A 27 0.52 -0.78 -5.27
N LEU A 28 0.44 -0.01 -6.37
CA LEU A 28 -0.72 0.85 -6.66
C LEU A 28 -1.85 0.11 -7.37
N GLY A 29 -1.60 -1.11 -7.88
CA GLY A 29 -2.59 -1.91 -8.63
C GLY A 29 -3.92 -2.08 -7.89
N GLY A 30 -3.88 -2.34 -6.58
CA GLY A 30 -5.07 -2.45 -5.74
C GLY A 30 -5.87 -1.15 -5.64
N VAL A 31 -5.19 0.00 -5.60
CA VAL A 31 -5.86 1.32 -5.63
C VAL A 31 -6.51 1.59 -6.97
N TYR A 32 -5.86 1.21 -8.08
CA TYR A 32 -6.49 1.31 -9.41
C TYR A 32 -7.69 0.39 -9.57
N ALA A 33 -7.66 -0.82 -9.01
CA ALA A 33 -8.82 -1.69 -8.94
C ALA A 33 -9.98 -1.05 -8.16
N ILE A 34 -9.70 -0.47 -6.99
CA ILE A 34 -10.69 0.28 -6.19
C ILE A 34 -11.27 1.46 -7.00
N GLN A 35 -10.43 2.27 -7.65
CA GLN A 35 -10.89 3.40 -8.45
C GLN A 35 -11.75 2.96 -9.64
N SER A 36 -11.38 1.87 -10.31
CA SER A 36 -12.17 1.35 -11.42
C SER A 36 -13.53 0.84 -10.93
N ALA A 37 -13.57 0.12 -9.81
CA ALA A 37 -14.81 -0.34 -9.18
C ALA A 37 -15.72 0.82 -8.75
N LEU A 38 -15.13 1.89 -8.20
CA LEU A 38 -15.84 3.10 -7.81
C LEU A 38 -16.40 3.84 -9.03
N ARG A 39 -15.64 3.94 -10.13
CA ARG A 39 -16.13 4.54 -11.37
C ARG A 39 -17.29 3.74 -11.95
N PHE A 40 -17.15 2.41 -12.02
CA PHE A 40 -18.19 1.50 -12.48
C PHE A 40 -19.49 1.66 -11.69
N THR A 41 -19.43 1.61 -10.35
CA THR A 41 -20.61 1.77 -9.49
C THR A 41 -21.21 3.18 -9.53
N ALA A 42 -20.43 4.18 -9.93
CA ALA A 42 -20.90 5.55 -10.19
C ALA A 42 -21.43 5.77 -11.62
N SER A 43 -21.22 4.83 -12.54
CA SER A 43 -21.65 4.91 -13.94
C SER A 43 -22.74 3.88 -14.29
N ASP A 44 -22.43 2.97 -15.19
CA ASP A 44 -23.27 1.91 -15.76
C ASP A 44 -23.42 0.68 -14.84
N GLY A 45 -22.76 0.68 -13.68
CA GLY A 45 -22.86 -0.36 -12.66
C GLY A 45 -23.66 0.04 -11.42
N ALA A 46 -24.47 1.10 -11.47
CA ALA A 46 -25.13 1.66 -10.28
C ALA A 46 -26.12 0.72 -9.58
N ASP A 47 -26.68 -0.26 -10.30
CA ASP A 47 -27.58 -1.32 -9.82
C ASP A 47 -26.84 -2.61 -9.45
N ARG A 48 -25.50 -2.60 -9.55
CA ARG A 48 -24.60 -3.74 -9.31
C ARG A 48 -23.60 -3.39 -8.20
N VAL A 49 -22.83 -4.40 -7.81
CA VAL A 49 -21.70 -4.26 -6.89
C VAL A 49 -20.41 -4.67 -7.59
N ALA A 50 -19.29 -4.15 -7.11
CA ALA A 50 -17.97 -4.57 -7.54
C ALA A 50 -17.15 -5.07 -6.34
N ILE A 51 -16.25 -6.01 -6.57
CA ILE A 51 -15.32 -6.50 -5.55
C ILE A 51 -13.90 -6.20 -6.05
N ALA A 52 -13.22 -5.23 -5.42
CA ALA A 52 -11.83 -4.94 -5.71
C ALA A 52 -10.95 -5.82 -4.84
N VAL A 53 -10.21 -6.75 -5.46
CA VAL A 53 -9.28 -7.65 -4.77
C VAL A 53 -7.85 -7.18 -5.00
N ALA A 54 -7.09 -7.05 -3.93
CA ALA A 54 -5.66 -6.79 -3.94
C ALA A 54 -4.97 -7.97 -3.25
N SER A 55 -3.98 -8.59 -3.89
CA SER A 55 -3.29 -9.76 -3.34
C SER A 55 -1.87 -9.84 -3.89
N ASP A 56 -0.92 -10.11 -3.02
CA ASP A 56 0.50 -10.20 -3.37
C ASP A 56 1.27 -11.11 -2.41
N ILE A 57 2.41 -11.57 -2.90
CA ILE A 57 3.50 -12.16 -2.12
C ILE A 57 4.75 -11.30 -2.36
N ALA A 58 5.15 -10.55 -1.35
CA ALA A 58 6.37 -9.75 -1.35
C ALA A 58 7.54 -10.61 -0.91
N GLU A 59 8.41 -10.94 -1.86
CA GLU A 59 9.57 -11.82 -1.68
C GLU A 59 10.85 -11.12 -2.15
N TYR A 60 11.91 -11.22 -1.35
CA TYR A 60 13.24 -10.67 -1.57
C TYR A 60 14.29 -11.75 -1.34
N ALA A 61 15.51 -11.57 -1.85
CA ALA A 61 16.57 -12.53 -1.63
C ALA A 61 16.94 -12.67 -0.14
N LEU A 62 17.28 -13.88 0.29
CA LEU A 62 17.81 -14.14 1.63
C LEU A 62 19.06 -13.29 1.90
N GLY A 63 19.12 -12.66 3.07
CA GLY A 63 20.18 -11.76 3.50
C GLY A 63 20.15 -10.37 2.86
N SER A 64 19.19 -10.08 1.97
CA SER A 64 19.06 -8.76 1.36
C SER A 64 18.48 -7.74 2.34
N THR A 65 18.69 -6.45 2.08
CA THR A 65 18.09 -5.36 2.87
C THR A 65 16.57 -5.27 2.74
N GLY A 66 15.94 -6.06 1.87
CA GLY A 66 14.48 -6.17 1.76
C GLY A 66 13.89 -7.39 2.46
N GLU A 67 14.70 -8.35 2.90
CA GLU A 67 14.21 -9.61 3.46
C GLU A 67 13.27 -9.41 4.66
N GLN A 68 13.64 -8.53 5.58
CA GLN A 68 12.83 -8.26 6.77
C GLN A 68 11.54 -7.46 6.50
N THR A 69 11.30 -7.02 5.26
CA THR A 69 10.06 -6.33 4.86
C THR A 69 9.10 -7.24 4.09
N GLN A 70 9.46 -8.50 3.84
CA GLN A 70 8.61 -9.48 3.16
C GLN A 70 7.26 -9.66 3.87
N GLY A 71 6.26 -10.09 3.11
CA GLY A 71 4.91 -10.33 3.59
C GLY A 71 4.05 -10.94 2.48
N ALA A 72 2.91 -11.49 2.84
CA ALA A 72 1.97 -12.05 1.88
C ALA A 72 0.54 -11.92 2.41
N GLY A 73 -0.41 -11.66 1.50
CA GLY A 73 -1.80 -11.53 1.90
C GLY A 73 -2.70 -11.05 0.78
N ALA A 74 -3.98 -10.95 1.12
CA ALA A 74 -5.01 -10.46 0.24
C ALA A 74 -6.04 -9.62 1.01
N THR A 75 -6.65 -8.68 0.32
CA THR A 75 -7.79 -7.90 0.79
C THR A 75 -8.83 -7.81 -0.30
N ALA A 76 -10.10 -7.78 0.09
CA ALA A 76 -11.23 -7.61 -0.82
C ALA A 76 -12.12 -6.47 -0.31
N LEU A 77 -12.41 -5.50 -1.18
CA LEU A 77 -13.27 -4.37 -0.88
C LEU A 77 -14.55 -4.50 -1.70
N LEU A 78 -15.67 -4.59 -0.99
CA LEU A 78 -16.98 -4.47 -1.61
C LEU A 78 -17.26 -3.00 -1.90
N VAL A 79 -17.53 -2.70 -3.17
CA VAL A 79 -17.81 -1.35 -3.68
C VAL A 79 -19.24 -1.33 -4.18
N GLU A 80 -20.02 -0.37 -3.67
CA GLU A 80 -21.45 -0.23 -3.94
C GLU A 80 -21.78 1.24 -4.20
N SER A 81 -22.83 1.52 -4.97
CA SER A 81 -23.30 2.89 -5.24
C SER A 81 -23.81 3.61 -3.98
N LYS A 82 -24.19 2.85 -2.94
CA LYS A 82 -24.56 3.35 -1.61
C LYS A 82 -23.55 2.83 -0.58
N PRO A 83 -22.51 3.60 -0.23
CA PRO A 83 -21.46 3.13 0.67
C PRO A 83 -22.00 2.84 2.07
N ARG A 84 -21.48 1.77 2.69
CA ARG A 84 -21.85 1.34 4.05
C ARG A 84 -20.76 1.53 5.10
N LEU A 85 -19.51 1.74 4.67
CA LEU A 85 -18.37 1.95 5.56
C LEU A 85 -17.86 3.39 5.44
N PHE A 86 -17.42 3.77 4.24
CA PHE A 86 -17.02 5.14 3.92
C PHE A 86 -17.38 5.49 2.48
N GLU A 87 -17.68 6.76 2.23
CA GLU A 87 -17.76 7.31 0.89
C GLU A 87 -16.37 7.74 0.40
N VAL A 88 -16.17 7.72 -0.92
CA VAL A 88 -14.95 8.19 -1.58
C VAL A 88 -15.25 9.44 -2.38
N GLN A 89 -14.52 10.52 -2.13
CA GLN A 89 -14.65 11.77 -2.87
C GLN A 89 -13.85 11.70 -4.19
N LEU A 90 -14.34 10.91 -5.15
CA LEU A 90 -13.64 10.63 -6.43
C LEU A 90 -13.22 11.89 -7.19
N ASN A 91 -14.08 12.92 -7.19
CA ASN A 91 -13.82 14.20 -7.85
C ASN A 91 -12.87 15.12 -7.07
N ARG A 92 -12.32 14.67 -5.95
CA ARG A 92 -11.32 15.39 -5.14
C ARG A 92 -10.01 14.63 -4.99
N CYS A 93 -9.86 13.46 -5.62
CA CYS A 93 -8.63 12.68 -5.57
C CYS A 93 -7.45 13.42 -6.22
N GLY A 94 -6.29 13.42 -5.58
CA GLY A 94 -5.04 13.83 -6.20
C GLY A 94 -4.30 12.65 -6.80
N SER A 95 -3.48 12.91 -7.80
CA SER A 95 -2.70 11.92 -8.54
C SER A 95 -1.37 12.51 -8.98
N SER A 96 -0.33 11.69 -8.99
CA SER A 96 0.96 11.97 -9.64
C SER A 96 1.50 10.71 -10.31
N SER A 97 2.24 10.89 -11.40
CA SER A 97 3.01 9.83 -12.03
C SER A 97 4.20 10.41 -12.80
N ASP A 98 5.37 9.79 -12.68
CA ASP A 98 6.53 10.08 -13.50
C ASP A 98 7.27 8.77 -13.86
N TYR A 99 7.94 8.74 -15.00
CA TYR A 99 8.76 7.59 -15.36
C TYR A 99 10.15 7.71 -14.75
N ARG A 100 10.37 7.04 -13.61
CA ARG A 100 11.60 7.13 -12.80
C ARG A 100 12.62 6.03 -13.08
N GLY A 101 12.37 5.14 -14.05
CA GLY A 101 13.31 4.08 -14.38
C GLY A 101 13.50 3.05 -13.24
N PRO A 102 14.72 2.80 -12.73
CA PRO A 102 15.02 1.62 -11.92
C PRO A 102 14.87 1.84 -10.40
N ASP A 103 13.76 2.41 -9.93
CA ASP A 103 13.50 2.51 -8.49
C ASP A 103 13.27 1.12 -7.88
N PHE A 104 12.24 0.41 -8.34
CA PHE A 104 11.89 -0.95 -7.96
C PHE A 104 11.10 -1.62 -9.08
N ARG A 105 11.63 -2.71 -9.66
CA ARG A 105 10.97 -3.45 -10.76
C ARG A 105 11.28 -4.94 -10.73
N LYS A 106 10.44 -5.74 -11.38
CA LYS A 106 10.64 -7.18 -11.62
C LYS A 106 10.85 -7.46 -13.12
N PRO A 107 11.97 -7.04 -13.73
CA PRO A 107 12.21 -7.28 -15.15
C PRO A 107 12.38 -8.78 -15.44
N HIS A 108 11.58 -9.35 -16.33
CA HIS A 108 11.65 -10.79 -16.65
C HIS A 108 13.04 -11.22 -17.15
N LYS A 109 13.78 -10.31 -17.81
CA LYS A 109 15.13 -10.58 -18.31
C LYS A 109 16.11 -11.01 -17.21
N ARG A 110 15.90 -10.61 -15.95
CA ARG A 110 16.80 -10.91 -14.82
C ARG A 110 16.99 -12.41 -14.54
N HIS A 111 16.00 -13.24 -14.85
CA HIS A 111 16.09 -14.70 -14.67
C HIS A 111 17.07 -15.36 -15.66
N PHE A 112 17.43 -14.66 -16.74
CA PHE A 112 18.37 -15.14 -17.76
C PHE A 112 19.72 -14.42 -17.67
N MET A 113 19.94 -13.66 -16.60
CA MET A 113 21.20 -13.01 -16.31
C MET A 113 21.97 -13.84 -15.28
N ASP A 114 23.30 -13.84 -15.35
CA ASP A 114 24.15 -14.57 -14.40
C ASP A 114 24.21 -13.84 -13.05
N ILE A 115 23.14 -13.94 -12.26
CA ILE A 115 22.99 -13.33 -10.93
C ILE A 115 22.90 -14.44 -9.88
N GLN A 116 23.80 -14.40 -8.89
CA GLN A 116 23.96 -15.48 -7.89
C GLN A 116 22.69 -15.74 -7.06
N ASP A 117 21.98 -14.69 -6.65
CA ASP A 117 20.79 -14.82 -5.80
C ASP A 117 19.67 -15.65 -6.45
N TYR A 118 19.52 -15.52 -7.79
CA TYR A 118 18.54 -16.29 -8.56
C TYR A 118 18.98 -17.74 -8.81
N LYS A 119 20.29 -18.03 -8.79
CA LYS A 119 20.82 -19.40 -8.91
C LYS A 119 20.65 -20.19 -7.61
N ARG A 120 20.84 -19.55 -6.46
CA ARG A 120 20.77 -20.19 -5.14
C ARG A 120 19.33 -20.49 -4.73
N SER A 121 18.40 -19.64 -5.12
CA SER A 121 17.00 -19.69 -4.65
C SER A 121 16.09 -20.48 -5.59
N SER A 122 16.65 -21.18 -6.56
CA SER A 122 15.93 -21.99 -7.55
C SER A 122 16.01 -23.50 -7.31
N GLU A 123 16.18 -23.91 -6.05
CA GLU A 123 16.19 -25.33 -5.71
C GLU A 123 14.83 -25.96 -6.06
N HIS A 124 14.88 -27.19 -6.59
CA HIS A 124 13.70 -27.99 -6.95
C HIS A 124 12.66 -27.30 -7.86
N GLY A 125 13.06 -26.29 -8.64
CA GLY A 125 12.20 -25.66 -9.64
C GLY A 125 11.34 -24.52 -9.12
N LYS A 126 11.53 -24.05 -7.87
CA LYS A 126 10.94 -22.77 -7.44
C LYS A 126 11.60 -21.64 -8.23
N MET A 127 10.82 -20.77 -8.86
CA MET A 127 11.36 -19.61 -9.56
C MET A 127 11.47 -18.44 -8.57
N ALA A 128 12.68 -17.97 -8.31
CA ALA A 128 12.92 -16.81 -7.48
C ALA A 128 12.38 -15.53 -8.15
N ASP A 129 11.36 -14.89 -7.57
CA ASP A 129 10.71 -13.68 -8.13
C ASP A 129 11.11 -12.39 -7.40
N PHE A 130 12.38 -12.26 -7.05
CA PHE A 130 12.88 -11.10 -6.32
C PHE A 130 12.85 -9.82 -7.19
N PRO A 131 12.68 -8.63 -6.60
CA PRO A 131 12.77 -7.37 -7.34
C PRO A 131 14.22 -6.92 -7.54
N VAL A 132 14.43 -6.09 -8.55
CA VAL A 132 15.62 -5.24 -8.72
C VAL A 132 15.25 -3.86 -8.19
N PHE A 133 15.97 -3.36 -7.18
CA PHE A 133 15.62 -2.11 -6.53
C PHE A 133 16.82 -1.36 -5.97
N SER A 134 16.65 -0.05 -5.79
CA SER A 134 17.55 0.81 -5.02
C SER A 134 16.79 1.43 -3.86
N GLY A 135 17.14 1.05 -2.63
CA GLY A 135 16.45 1.52 -1.41
C GLY A 135 16.44 3.05 -1.24
N PRO A 136 17.61 3.72 -1.30
CA PRO A 136 17.68 5.19 -1.23
C PRO A 136 16.88 5.86 -2.35
N TYR A 137 17.00 5.37 -3.59
CA TYR A 137 16.30 5.96 -4.73
C TYR A 137 14.78 5.75 -4.66
N SER A 138 14.32 4.55 -4.29
CA SER A 138 12.89 4.26 -4.08
C SER A 138 12.27 5.16 -3.01
N THR A 139 13.02 5.44 -1.94
CA THR A 139 12.54 6.32 -0.87
C THR A 139 12.43 7.77 -1.35
N LEU A 140 13.37 8.22 -2.18
CA LEU A 140 13.37 9.56 -2.77
C LEU A 140 12.15 9.80 -3.65
N VAL A 141 11.90 8.89 -4.59
CA VAL A 141 10.78 9.03 -5.54
C VAL A 141 9.42 8.76 -4.88
N TYR A 142 9.35 7.85 -3.91
CA TYR A 142 8.18 7.69 -3.02
C TYR A 142 7.78 9.00 -2.37
N GLN A 143 8.74 9.68 -1.73
CA GLN A 143 8.47 10.92 -1.00
C GLN A 143 7.98 12.01 -1.94
N GLU A 144 8.57 12.13 -3.14
CA GLU A 144 8.15 13.11 -4.14
C GLU A 144 6.74 12.82 -4.68
N GLU A 145 6.45 11.61 -5.13
CA GLU A 145 5.16 11.33 -5.74
C GLU A 145 4.00 11.35 -4.78
N VAL A 146 4.21 10.85 -3.56
CA VAL A 146 3.24 11.04 -2.48
C VAL A 146 3.00 12.52 -2.22
N THR A 147 4.05 13.34 -2.27
CA THR A 147 3.92 14.79 -2.08
C THR A 147 3.08 15.43 -3.16
N ILE A 148 3.37 15.18 -4.43
CA ILE A 148 2.63 15.78 -5.56
C ILE A 148 1.17 15.31 -5.55
N ALA A 149 0.91 14.01 -5.29
CA ALA A 149 -0.44 13.49 -5.22
C ALA A 149 -1.25 14.11 -4.06
N VAL A 150 -0.66 14.30 -2.88
CA VAL A 150 -1.33 14.95 -1.74
C VAL A 150 -1.54 16.44 -2.01
N GLU A 151 -0.56 17.16 -2.56
CA GLU A 151 -0.71 18.58 -2.89
C GLU A 151 -1.79 18.82 -3.94
N HIS A 152 -1.86 17.97 -4.98
CA HIS A 152 -2.93 18.00 -5.98
C HIS A 152 -4.30 17.70 -5.34
N MET A 153 -4.40 16.75 -4.40
CA MET A 153 -5.65 16.50 -3.67
C MET A 153 -6.10 17.73 -2.88
N LEU A 154 -5.18 18.37 -2.14
CA LEU A 154 -5.49 19.56 -1.35
C LEU A 154 -5.93 20.74 -2.22
N GLU A 155 -5.29 20.94 -3.37
CA GLU A 155 -5.72 21.91 -4.37
C GLU A 155 -7.16 21.62 -4.85
N ARG A 156 -7.46 20.36 -5.19
CA ARG A 156 -8.81 19.96 -5.61
C ARG A 156 -9.83 20.11 -4.49
N LEU A 157 -9.46 19.93 -3.23
CA LEU A 157 -10.32 20.20 -2.07
C LEU A 157 -10.52 21.70 -1.83
N GLY A 158 -9.59 22.55 -2.28
CA GLY A 158 -9.56 23.97 -1.95
C GLY A 158 -9.16 24.23 -0.49
N GLU A 159 -8.44 23.29 0.13
CA GLU A 159 -8.07 23.33 1.54
C GLU A 159 -6.58 23.65 1.72
N ALA A 160 -6.28 24.52 2.69
CA ALA A 160 -4.90 24.78 3.06
C ALA A 160 -4.33 23.57 3.83
N PRO A 161 -3.09 23.10 3.56
CA PRO A 161 -2.56 21.88 4.15
C PRO A 161 -2.63 21.86 5.69
N GLY A 162 -2.22 22.95 6.35
CA GLY A 162 -2.26 23.03 7.83
C GLY A 162 -3.67 22.85 8.39
N LYS A 163 -4.66 23.55 7.84
CA LYS A 163 -6.08 23.43 8.24
C LYS A 163 -6.59 22.01 7.99
N TYR A 164 -6.26 21.43 6.85
CA TYR A 164 -6.66 20.06 6.52
C TYR A 164 -6.12 19.03 7.54
N TYR A 165 -4.83 19.14 7.91
CA TYR A 165 -4.22 18.24 8.89
C TYR A 165 -4.81 18.38 10.30
N ASP A 166 -5.33 19.56 10.66
CA ASP A 166 -6.05 19.76 11.92
C ASP A 166 -7.41 19.02 11.93
N GLU A 167 -8.11 19.00 10.79
CA GLU A 167 -9.48 18.50 10.65
C GLU A 167 -9.59 16.99 10.40
N ILE A 168 -8.66 16.39 9.67
CA ILE A 168 -8.71 14.95 9.37
C ILE A 168 -8.62 14.08 10.63
N THR A 169 -9.22 12.90 10.60
CA THR A 169 -9.19 11.93 11.70
C THR A 169 -8.45 10.63 11.38
N GLY A 170 -7.94 10.50 10.15
CA GLY A 170 -7.25 9.28 9.72
C GLY A 170 -6.38 9.53 8.48
N LEU A 171 -5.13 9.07 8.57
CA LEU A 171 -4.11 9.12 7.54
C LEU A 171 -3.59 7.70 7.29
N PHE A 172 -3.97 7.12 6.15
CA PHE A 172 -3.54 5.78 5.74
C PHE A 172 -2.64 5.90 4.52
N PHE A 173 -1.41 5.40 4.60
CA PHE A 173 -0.46 5.43 3.47
C PHE A 173 -0.11 4.02 3.04
N HIS A 174 0.31 3.84 1.80
CA HIS A 174 1.03 2.63 1.44
C HIS A 174 2.25 2.47 2.35
N ARG A 175 2.32 1.33 3.04
CA ARG A 175 3.27 1.04 4.12
C ARG A 175 4.09 -0.21 3.79
N PRO A 176 5.22 -0.09 3.08
CA PRO A 176 6.11 -1.24 2.88
C PRO A 176 6.87 -1.59 4.17
N TYR A 177 7.07 -0.62 5.06
CA TYR A 177 7.54 -0.81 6.43
C TYR A 177 7.09 0.38 7.30
N ASN A 178 7.13 0.22 8.63
CA ASN A 178 6.54 1.15 9.58
C ASN A 178 7.00 2.62 9.44
N MET A 179 8.29 2.84 9.18
CA MET A 179 8.87 4.18 9.20
C MET A 179 8.65 5.00 7.93
N MET A 180 8.35 4.38 6.78
CA MET A 180 8.24 5.10 5.50
C MET A 180 7.07 6.10 5.48
N PRO A 181 5.83 5.75 5.87
CA PRO A 181 4.74 6.72 5.98
C PRO A 181 5.05 7.89 6.92
N ILE A 182 5.74 7.64 8.04
CA ILE A 182 6.11 8.68 9.01
C ILE A 182 7.10 9.67 8.37
N GLN A 183 8.06 9.17 7.58
CA GLN A 183 9.00 10.01 6.86
C GLN A 183 8.29 10.90 5.83
N ALA A 184 7.42 10.32 4.99
CA ALA A 184 6.64 11.11 4.04
C ALA A 184 5.72 12.12 4.73
N MET A 185 5.04 11.75 5.81
CA MET A 185 4.19 12.67 6.55
C MET A 185 4.99 13.85 7.12
N SER A 186 6.21 13.62 7.62
CA SER A 186 7.05 14.72 8.12
C SER A 186 7.47 15.69 7.01
N PHE A 187 7.70 15.18 5.79
CA PHE A 187 8.02 15.98 4.62
C PHE A 187 6.81 16.78 4.13
N LEU A 188 5.65 16.12 4.01
CA LEU A 188 4.36 16.73 3.67
C LEU A 188 3.98 17.84 4.64
N TYR A 189 4.16 17.61 5.94
CA TYR A 189 3.82 18.59 6.97
C TYR A 189 4.75 19.81 6.93
N ALA A 190 6.06 19.60 6.71
CA ALA A 190 7.00 20.71 6.52
C ALA A 190 6.63 21.58 5.31
N ARG A 191 6.28 20.96 4.18
CA ARG A 191 5.81 21.67 2.98
C ARG A 191 4.43 22.33 3.18
N GLY A 192 3.57 21.71 3.98
CA GLY A 192 2.28 22.28 4.36
C GLY A 192 2.43 23.54 5.22
N LEU A 193 3.35 23.50 6.18
CA LEU A 193 3.73 24.65 6.99
C LEU A 193 4.37 25.78 6.18
N ALA A 194 5.19 25.44 5.17
CA ALA A 194 5.76 26.42 4.25
C ALA A 194 4.68 27.16 3.42
N ARG A 195 3.50 26.55 3.25
CA ARG A 195 2.31 27.16 2.60
C ARG A 195 1.28 27.69 3.61
N ALA A 196 1.63 27.77 4.89
CA ALA A 196 0.69 28.18 5.92
C ALA A 196 0.18 29.61 5.73
N THR A 197 -1.12 29.79 5.91
CA THR A 197 -1.76 31.12 5.91
C THR A 197 -1.95 31.67 7.32
N SER A 198 -2.15 30.80 8.32
CA SER A 198 -2.36 31.18 9.72
C SER A 198 -1.05 31.61 10.41
N ASP A 199 -1.16 32.59 11.31
CA ASP A 199 0.00 33.11 12.06
C ASP A 199 0.60 32.06 13.01
N GLU A 200 -0.22 31.16 13.57
CA GLU A 200 0.28 30.06 14.39
C GLU A 200 1.21 29.13 13.59
N HIS A 201 0.76 28.68 12.43
CA HIS A 201 1.53 27.77 11.60
C HIS A 201 2.78 28.44 11.02
N LYS A 202 2.71 29.73 10.64
CA LYS A 202 3.88 30.49 10.20
C LYS A 202 4.94 30.62 11.31
N LYS A 203 4.52 30.90 12.55
CA LYS A 203 5.44 30.96 13.71
C LYS A 203 6.07 29.60 13.99
N HIS A 204 5.26 28.53 13.94
CA HIS A 204 5.75 27.17 14.13
C HIS A 204 6.77 26.79 13.04
N PHE A 205 6.47 27.09 11.78
CA PHE A 205 7.37 26.85 10.66
C PHE A 205 8.71 27.59 10.81
N ALA A 206 8.69 28.86 11.18
CA ALA A 206 9.90 29.65 11.39
C ALA A 206 10.79 29.07 12.50
N ALA A 207 10.20 28.66 13.64
CA ALA A 207 10.93 28.04 14.73
C ALA A 207 11.56 26.69 14.34
N LEU A 208 10.87 25.91 13.52
CA LEU A 208 11.40 24.66 12.97
C LEU A 208 12.55 24.90 11.99
N CYS A 209 12.45 25.92 11.13
CA CYS A 209 13.52 26.31 10.20
C CYS A 209 14.79 26.72 10.97
N GLU A 210 14.65 27.61 11.96
CA GLU A 210 15.74 28.07 12.82
C GLU A 210 16.44 26.88 13.51
N SER A 211 15.66 25.99 14.13
CA SER A 211 16.18 24.78 14.80
C SER A 211 16.85 23.79 13.84
N SER A 212 16.53 23.88 12.54
CA SER A 212 17.07 23.02 11.48
C SER A 212 18.27 23.63 10.75
N GLY A 213 18.65 24.87 11.10
CA GLY A 213 19.76 25.60 10.46
C GLY A 213 19.46 25.98 9.00
N VAL A 214 18.21 26.29 8.68
CA VAL A 214 17.76 26.82 7.37
C VAL A 214 16.82 28.00 7.56
N THR A 215 16.58 28.79 6.52
CA THR A 215 15.59 29.87 6.57
C THR A 215 14.26 29.44 5.94
N PRO A 216 13.12 30.05 6.33
CA PRO A 216 11.83 29.82 5.66
C PRO A 216 11.89 30.00 4.14
N GLU A 217 12.62 31.01 3.66
CA GLU A 217 12.75 31.33 2.24
C GLU A 217 13.44 30.20 1.46
N GLN A 218 14.44 29.54 2.07
CA GLN A 218 15.13 28.41 1.44
C GLN A 218 14.20 27.22 1.22
N VAL A 219 13.35 26.93 2.21
CA VAL A 219 12.36 25.85 2.12
C VAL A 219 11.23 26.22 1.17
N ILE A 220 10.77 27.47 1.18
CA ILE A 220 9.75 27.98 0.25
C ILE A 220 10.24 27.89 -1.20
N ALA A 221 11.52 28.21 -1.47
CA ALA A 221 12.11 28.09 -2.80
C ALA A 221 12.13 26.65 -3.34
N GLU A 222 12.11 25.63 -2.46
CA GLU A 222 12.05 24.22 -2.82
C GLU A 222 10.62 23.75 -3.17
N LEU A 223 9.58 24.55 -2.91
CA LEU A 223 8.20 24.16 -3.15
C LEU A 223 7.88 23.97 -4.64
N ASP A 224 8.50 24.80 -5.49
CA ASP A 224 8.27 24.84 -6.94
C ASP A 224 9.31 24.03 -7.74
N VAL A 225 10.22 23.32 -7.04
CA VAL A 225 11.25 22.50 -7.70
C VAL A 225 10.62 21.21 -8.24
N ASN A 226 10.80 20.96 -9.53
CA ASN A 226 10.41 19.73 -10.21
C ASN A 226 11.67 18.97 -10.70
N PRO A 227 12.17 18.00 -9.92
CA PRO A 227 13.40 17.30 -10.25
C PRO A 227 13.21 16.24 -11.33
N ASN A 228 14.18 16.17 -12.24
CA ASN A 228 14.32 15.03 -13.16
C ASN A 228 15.40 14.08 -12.61
N TYR A 229 15.00 13.22 -11.67
CA TYR A 229 15.92 12.23 -11.10
C TYR A 229 16.35 11.17 -12.11
N PHE A 230 15.46 10.79 -13.04
CA PHE A 230 15.80 9.77 -14.03
C PHE A 230 16.96 10.20 -14.93
N LYS A 231 17.03 11.48 -15.32
CA LYS A 231 18.18 12.02 -16.05
C LYS A 231 19.50 11.90 -15.29
N GLN A 232 19.48 12.01 -13.96
CA GLN A 232 20.67 11.78 -13.13
C GLN A 232 21.11 10.31 -13.19
N VAL A 233 20.15 9.38 -13.09
CA VAL A 233 20.39 7.94 -13.29
C VAL A 233 20.98 7.65 -14.67
N GLU A 234 20.41 8.23 -15.73
CA GLU A 234 20.90 8.04 -17.11
C GLU A 234 22.32 8.56 -17.31
N SER A 235 22.70 9.60 -16.58
CA SER A 235 24.09 10.12 -16.56
C SER A 235 25.06 9.29 -15.72
N GLY A 236 24.60 8.19 -15.10
CA GLY A 236 25.41 7.35 -14.21
C GLY A 236 25.66 7.95 -12.83
N GLN A 237 24.96 9.03 -12.46
CA GLN A 237 25.06 9.67 -11.16
C GLN A 237 24.03 9.07 -10.19
N GLU A 238 24.42 8.92 -8.92
CA GLU A 238 23.47 8.59 -7.87
C GLU A 238 22.50 9.77 -7.66
N PRO A 239 21.17 9.57 -7.78
CA PRO A 239 20.21 10.63 -7.58
C PRO A 239 20.28 11.18 -6.16
N LYS A 240 20.31 12.50 -6.05
CA LYS A 240 20.28 13.21 -4.76
C LYS A 240 18.99 14.00 -4.64
N THR A 241 18.54 14.19 -3.40
CA THR A 241 17.36 15.00 -3.11
C THR A 241 17.46 16.40 -3.71
N ALA A 242 16.38 16.85 -4.33
CA ALA A 242 16.20 18.23 -4.77
C ALA A 242 15.69 19.13 -3.62
N PHE A 243 15.40 18.55 -2.45
CA PHE A 243 14.74 19.22 -1.34
C PHE A 243 15.56 19.19 -0.03
N PRO A 244 16.85 19.56 -0.05
CA PRO A 244 17.73 19.40 1.11
C PRO A 244 17.31 20.25 2.33
N CYS A 245 16.68 21.42 2.15
CA CYS A 245 16.22 22.26 3.24
C CYS A 245 14.94 21.70 3.86
N THR A 246 14.00 21.27 3.02
CA THR A 246 12.77 20.61 3.45
C THR A 246 13.08 19.33 4.24
N GLU A 247 14.04 18.52 3.80
CA GLU A 247 14.46 17.31 4.52
C GLU A 247 15.07 17.60 5.90
N LYS A 248 15.83 18.69 6.03
CA LYS A 248 16.36 19.13 7.33
C LYS A 248 15.21 19.49 8.28
N VAL A 249 14.23 20.26 7.80
CA VAL A 249 13.04 20.61 8.58
C VAL A 249 12.22 19.37 8.95
N ALA A 250 11.95 18.47 7.99
CA ALA A 250 11.23 17.22 8.23
C ALA A 250 11.93 16.34 9.28
N ARG A 251 13.26 16.30 9.28
CA ARG A 251 14.05 15.56 10.28
C ARG A 251 13.91 16.15 11.69
N THR A 252 13.94 17.47 11.81
CA THR A 252 13.70 18.16 13.09
C THR A 252 12.27 17.95 13.57
N LEU A 253 11.31 18.07 12.65
CA LEU A 253 9.89 17.89 12.90
C LEU A 253 9.55 16.51 13.48
N ARG A 254 10.25 15.43 13.07
CA ARG A 254 10.05 14.09 13.65
C ARG A 254 10.33 14.00 15.17
N LYS A 255 11.00 15.00 15.75
CA LYS A 255 11.25 15.11 17.20
C LYS A 255 10.34 16.14 17.88
N ASP A 256 9.55 16.88 17.10
CA ASP A 256 8.64 17.89 17.61
C ASP A 256 7.44 17.25 18.30
N LYS A 257 7.02 17.81 19.44
CA LYS A 257 5.92 17.26 20.24
C LYS A 257 4.59 17.37 19.54
N LYS A 258 4.29 18.50 18.87
CA LYS A 258 3.02 18.67 18.15
C LYS A 258 2.92 17.66 17.03
N PHE A 259 4.01 17.42 16.30
CA PHE A 259 4.03 16.43 15.23
C PHE A 259 3.90 14.98 15.74
N ILE A 260 4.56 14.63 16.85
CA ILE A 260 4.40 13.29 17.45
C ILE A 260 2.93 13.06 17.84
N THR A 261 2.30 14.03 18.50
CA THR A 261 0.86 13.95 18.84
C THR A 261 -0.01 13.84 17.58
N LEU A 262 0.32 14.57 16.50
CA LEU A 262 -0.39 14.41 15.22
C LEU A 262 -0.27 12.98 14.66
N LEU A 263 0.91 12.36 14.71
CA LEU A 263 1.07 10.97 14.27
C LEU A 263 0.26 10.01 15.15
N GLU A 264 0.27 10.20 16.46
CA GLU A 264 -0.49 9.41 17.42
C GLU A 264 -2.00 9.55 17.20
N ASP A 265 -2.48 10.75 16.91
CA ASP A 265 -3.92 11.01 16.73
C ASP A 265 -4.43 10.58 15.37
N LYS A 266 -3.61 10.74 14.31
CA LYS A 266 -4.08 10.66 12.92
C LYS A 266 -3.57 9.42 12.16
N MET A 267 -2.46 8.81 12.58
CA MET A 267 -1.84 7.67 11.88
C MET A 267 -1.78 6.39 12.74
N SER A 268 -2.33 6.39 13.95
CA SER A 268 -2.23 5.22 14.86
C SER A 268 -3.27 4.13 14.59
N LEU A 269 -4.45 4.47 14.07
CA LEU A 269 -5.53 3.51 13.84
C LEU A 269 -5.08 2.35 12.94
N GLY A 270 -5.21 1.13 13.43
CA GLY A 270 -4.81 -0.12 12.78
C GLY A 270 -3.30 -0.36 12.72
N SER A 271 -2.48 0.61 13.14
CA SER A 271 -1.02 0.58 12.91
C SER A 271 -0.31 -0.54 13.67
N ALA A 272 -0.79 -0.87 14.87
CA ALA A 272 -0.27 -1.99 15.67
C ALA A 272 -0.54 -3.34 14.98
N SER A 273 -1.75 -3.56 14.47
CA SER A 273 -2.13 -4.78 13.74
C SER A 273 -1.27 -4.99 12.50
N MET A 274 -0.99 -3.91 11.76
CA MET A 274 -0.13 -3.94 10.58
C MET A 274 1.32 -4.36 10.86
N GLY A 275 1.79 -4.28 12.11
CA GLY A 275 3.09 -4.81 12.51
C GLY A 275 3.26 -6.32 12.32
N ASN A 276 2.17 -7.07 12.08
CA ASN A 276 2.17 -8.53 11.98
C ASN A 276 2.20 -9.08 10.54
N PHE A 277 2.01 -8.24 9.51
CA PHE A 277 1.81 -8.71 8.12
C PHE A 277 3.03 -8.55 7.19
N GLY A 278 4.03 -7.75 7.58
CA GLY A 278 5.09 -7.33 6.65
C GLY A 278 4.54 -6.45 5.51
N ASN A 279 5.20 -6.46 4.35
CA ASN A 279 4.70 -5.76 3.15
C ASN A 279 3.74 -6.66 2.36
N LEU A 280 2.51 -6.20 2.18
CA LEU A 280 1.48 -6.87 1.39
C LEU A 280 1.32 -6.28 -0.03
N TYR A 281 2.30 -5.49 -0.49
CA TYR A 281 2.26 -4.71 -1.75
C TYR A 281 0.90 -4.03 -2.00
N THR A 282 0.11 -4.49 -2.97
CA THR A 282 -1.18 -3.87 -3.33
C THR A 282 -2.21 -3.96 -2.21
N ALA A 283 -2.12 -4.98 -1.36
CA ALA A 283 -3.01 -5.19 -0.22
C ALA A 283 -2.58 -4.38 1.01
N SER A 284 -1.39 -3.75 1.05
CA SER A 284 -0.90 -3.04 2.24
C SER A 284 -1.80 -1.89 2.67
N LEU A 285 -2.21 -1.04 1.73
CA LEU A 285 -3.06 0.12 2.04
C LEU A 285 -4.48 -0.30 2.43
N PRO A 286 -5.19 -1.15 1.66
CA PRO A 286 -6.53 -1.56 2.05
C PRO A 286 -6.56 -2.42 3.33
N CYS A 287 -5.50 -3.20 3.62
CA CYS A 287 -5.39 -3.95 4.88
C CYS A 287 -5.27 -3.00 6.07
N TRP A 288 -4.43 -1.96 5.96
CA TRP A 288 -4.30 -0.96 7.02
C TRP A 288 -5.60 -0.18 7.23
N LEU A 289 -6.31 0.15 6.14
CA LEU A 289 -7.62 0.77 6.22
C LEU A 289 -8.62 -0.11 6.97
N ALA A 290 -8.69 -1.41 6.63
CA ALA A 290 -9.53 -2.38 7.32
C ALA A 290 -9.19 -2.49 8.81
N ALA A 291 -7.89 -2.59 9.15
CA ALA A 291 -7.43 -2.62 10.53
C ALA A 291 -7.82 -1.34 11.30
N GLY A 292 -7.75 -0.18 10.65
CA GLY A 292 -8.16 1.10 11.24
C GLY A 292 -9.65 1.17 11.56
N PHE A 293 -10.51 0.72 10.65
CA PHE A 293 -11.95 0.66 10.89
C PHE A 293 -12.32 -0.39 11.94
N GLU A 294 -11.67 -1.56 11.96
CA GLU A 294 -11.87 -2.58 13.00
C GLU A 294 -11.50 -2.03 14.39
N GLU A 295 -10.36 -1.33 14.50
CA GLU A 295 -9.93 -0.72 15.75
C GLU A 295 -10.85 0.41 16.18
N ALA A 296 -11.26 1.29 15.26
CA ALA A 296 -12.18 2.38 15.56
C ALA A 296 -13.53 1.85 16.07
N TYR A 297 -14.04 0.76 15.49
CA TYR A 297 -15.27 0.11 15.92
C TYR A 297 -15.12 -0.46 17.33
N THR A 298 -14.02 -1.19 17.58
CA THR A 298 -13.73 -1.81 18.88
C THR A 298 -13.60 -0.76 19.98
N LYS A 299 -12.93 0.37 19.68
CA LYS A 299 -12.76 1.50 20.59
C LYS A 299 -13.98 2.42 20.70
N LYS A 300 -15.04 2.17 19.92
CA LYS A 300 -16.27 2.98 19.86
C LYS A 300 -15.99 4.45 19.57
N LEU A 301 -15.07 4.71 18.63
CA LEU A 301 -14.72 6.07 18.23
C LEU A 301 -15.85 6.68 17.41
N ASP A 302 -16.20 7.92 17.72
CA ASP A 302 -17.08 8.70 16.86
C ASP A 302 -16.25 9.26 15.69
N ILE A 303 -16.37 8.64 14.52
CA ILE A 303 -15.69 9.06 13.27
C ILE A 303 -16.67 9.38 12.13
N THR A 304 -17.97 9.35 12.40
CA THR A 304 -19.00 9.58 11.38
C THR A 304 -18.84 10.97 10.78
N GLY A 305 -18.76 11.06 9.45
CA GLY A 305 -18.64 12.34 8.74
C GLY A 305 -17.28 13.03 8.90
N LYS A 306 -16.31 12.43 9.61
CA LYS A 306 -15.00 13.04 9.84
C LYS A 306 -14.04 12.66 8.71
N PRO A 307 -13.37 13.64 8.06
CA PRO A 307 -12.57 13.36 6.87
C PRO A 307 -11.36 12.49 7.20
N MET A 308 -11.05 11.56 6.31
CA MET A 308 -9.84 10.75 6.32
C MET A 308 -9.23 10.75 4.92
N VAL A 309 -8.01 10.24 4.79
CA VAL A 309 -7.35 10.08 3.50
C VAL A 309 -6.62 8.75 3.42
N MET A 310 -6.70 8.13 2.25
CA MET A 310 -5.87 6.99 1.88
C MET A 310 -4.93 7.39 0.73
N VAL A 311 -3.64 7.08 0.88
CA VAL A 311 -2.57 7.48 -0.03
C VAL A 311 -1.87 6.24 -0.57
N GLY A 312 -2.13 5.92 -1.82
CA GLY A 312 -1.50 4.83 -2.56
C GLY A 312 -0.17 5.26 -3.18
N TYR A 313 0.76 4.32 -3.29
CA TYR A 313 1.99 4.49 -4.05
C TYR A 313 2.32 3.18 -4.76
N GLY A 314 2.92 3.27 -5.95
CA GLY A 314 3.53 2.15 -6.64
C GLY A 314 4.77 2.61 -7.37
N SER A 315 5.86 1.87 -7.20
CA SER A 315 7.13 2.11 -7.89
C SER A 315 7.01 2.03 -9.41
N GLY A 316 7.85 2.83 -10.10
CA GLY A 316 7.77 3.05 -11.54
C GLY A 316 7.86 4.52 -12.03
N ASP A 317 7.18 5.50 -11.42
CA ASP A 317 6.29 5.45 -10.26
C ASP A 317 4.98 6.26 -10.43
N ALA A 318 4.06 6.04 -9.51
CA ALA A 318 2.79 6.76 -9.41
C ALA A 318 2.26 6.77 -7.98
N SER A 319 1.49 7.81 -7.66
CA SER A 319 0.80 7.95 -6.37
C SER A 319 -0.61 8.50 -6.55
N MET A 320 -1.48 8.14 -5.61
CA MET A 320 -2.88 8.56 -5.57
C MET A 320 -3.23 8.95 -4.14
N SER A 321 -3.78 10.14 -3.93
CA SER A 321 -4.29 10.60 -2.64
C SER A 321 -5.80 10.74 -2.71
N ILE A 322 -6.51 9.99 -1.87
CA ILE A 322 -7.95 9.74 -2.01
C ILE A 322 -8.67 10.13 -0.71
N PRO A 323 -9.42 11.26 -0.70
CA PRO A 323 -10.23 11.63 0.45
C PRO A 323 -11.40 10.67 0.62
N ILE A 324 -11.64 10.24 1.85
CA ILE A 324 -12.74 9.36 2.23
C ILE A 324 -13.44 9.91 3.48
N VAL A 325 -14.72 9.54 3.66
CA VAL A 325 -15.51 9.99 4.81
C VAL A 325 -16.34 8.81 5.34
N PRO A 326 -16.19 8.38 6.60
CA PRO A 326 -17.05 7.35 7.19
C PRO A 326 -18.52 7.77 7.17
N VAL A 327 -19.39 6.87 6.68
CA VAL A 327 -20.82 7.17 6.56
C VAL A 327 -21.54 6.94 7.90
N LYS A 328 -22.74 7.49 8.06
CA LYS A 328 -23.58 7.17 9.23
C LYS A 328 -23.89 5.67 9.27
N GLY A 329 -23.62 5.03 10.40
CA GLY A 329 -23.83 3.59 10.58
C GLY A 329 -22.69 2.70 10.09
N TRP A 330 -21.52 3.29 9.80
CA TRP A 330 -20.31 2.58 9.38
C TRP A 330 -19.93 1.41 10.31
N GLU A 331 -20.32 1.49 11.58
CA GLU A 331 -20.07 0.48 12.61
C GLU A 331 -20.62 -0.90 12.21
N GLU A 332 -21.75 -0.96 11.50
CA GLU A 332 -22.33 -2.24 11.07
C GLU A 332 -21.42 -2.95 10.05
N ALA A 333 -20.85 -2.20 9.10
CA ALA A 333 -19.91 -2.73 8.13
C ALA A 333 -18.56 -3.05 8.81
N ALA A 334 -18.07 -2.17 9.68
CA ALA A 334 -16.82 -2.36 10.41
C ALA A 334 -16.87 -3.58 11.35
N SER A 335 -18.02 -3.87 11.96
CA SER A 335 -18.20 -5.04 12.84
C SER A 335 -17.97 -6.39 12.15
N LYS A 336 -17.96 -6.41 10.81
CA LYS A 336 -17.75 -7.61 9.99
C LYS A 336 -16.31 -7.73 9.49
N ILE A 337 -15.49 -6.69 9.69
CA ILE A 337 -14.06 -6.75 9.43
C ILE A 337 -13.42 -7.66 10.48
N ASN A 338 -12.49 -8.51 10.05
CA ASN A 338 -11.95 -9.59 10.86
C ASN A 338 -10.42 -9.68 10.75
N VAL A 339 -9.73 -8.54 10.66
CA VAL A 339 -8.25 -8.47 10.55
C VAL A 339 -7.60 -9.11 11.77
N THR A 340 -8.10 -8.81 12.98
CA THR A 340 -7.61 -9.44 14.21
C THR A 340 -7.80 -10.96 14.21
N ASN A 341 -8.93 -11.43 13.69
CA ASN A 341 -9.21 -12.86 13.57
C ASN A 341 -8.33 -13.54 12.50
N ALA A 342 -8.00 -12.85 11.40
CA ALA A 342 -7.06 -13.37 10.40
C ALA A 342 -5.65 -13.61 10.99
N LEU A 343 -5.30 -12.89 12.06
CA LEU A 343 -4.04 -13.03 12.80
C LEU A 343 -4.10 -13.99 13.99
N SER A 344 -5.25 -14.61 14.30
CA SER A 344 -5.44 -15.26 15.60
C SER A 344 -4.83 -16.66 15.72
N ASN A 345 -4.46 -17.31 14.61
CA ASN A 345 -3.94 -18.68 14.60
C ASN A 345 -2.67 -18.83 13.74
N PRO A 346 -1.59 -18.07 14.02
CA PRO A 346 -0.37 -18.18 13.26
C PRO A 346 0.39 -19.46 13.61
N MET A 347 1.02 -20.07 12.61
CA MET A 347 2.05 -21.09 12.83
C MET A 347 3.42 -20.40 12.83
N ASN A 348 4.08 -20.37 13.99
CA ASN A 348 5.48 -19.95 14.04
C ASN A 348 6.36 -21.02 13.39
N ILE A 349 7.25 -20.60 12.51
CA ILE A 349 8.22 -21.47 11.83
C ILE A 349 9.64 -21.15 12.30
N THR A 350 10.52 -22.13 12.28
CA THR A 350 11.95 -21.90 12.55
C THR A 350 12.62 -21.19 11.39
N LYS A 351 13.82 -20.67 11.62
CA LYS A 351 14.64 -20.07 10.56
C LYS A 351 14.90 -21.06 9.42
N GLU A 352 15.21 -22.31 9.76
CA GLU A 352 15.50 -23.38 8.79
C GLU A 352 14.26 -23.71 7.95
N GLN A 353 13.07 -23.72 8.56
CA GLN A 353 11.81 -23.91 7.84
C GLN A 353 11.52 -22.73 6.90
N TYR A 354 11.73 -21.50 7.36
CA TYR A 354 11.61 -20.31 6.54
C TYR A 354 12.55 -20.36 5.32
N GLU A 355 13.84 -20.65 5.53
CA GLU A 355 14.82 -20.76 4.44
C GLU A 355 14.43 -21.88 3.46
N ALA A 356 13.96 -23.02 3.96
CA ALA A 356 13.54 -24.14 3.11
C ALA A 356 12.28 -23.82 2.26
N LEU A 357 11.29 -23.10 2.82
CA LEU A 357 10.13 -22.61 2.07
C LEU A 357 10.54 -21.53 1.04
N HIS A 358 11.51 -20.69 1.41
CA HIS A 358 12.02 -19.62 0.57
C HIS A 358 12.78 -20.14 -0.65
N THR A 359 13.61 -21.18 -0.49
CA THR A 359 14.35 -21.79 -1.61
C THR A 359 13.58 -22.83 -2.40
N GLY A 360 12.43 -23.30 -1.87
CA GLY A 360 11.70 -24.45 -2.43
C GLY A 360 12.25 -25.81 -2.02
N ALA A 361 13.15 -25.86 -1.02
CA ALA A 361 13.65 -27.10 -0.44
C ALA A 361 12.57 -27.85 0.37
N GLU A 362 11.62 -27.14 0.97
CA GLU A 362 10.49 -27.75 1.69
C GLU A 362 9.46 -28.31 0.70
N LYS A 363 9.16 -29.60 0.82
CA LYS A 363 8.26 -30.34 -0.08
C LYS A 363 6.93 -30.71 0.56
N LYS A 364 6.83 -30.55 1.88
CA LYS A 364 5.61 -30.86 2.64
C LYS A 364 4.86 -29.58 2.95
N ASP A 365 3.54 -29.69 2.95
CA ASP A 365 2.69 -28.64 3.49
C ASP A 365 2.76 -28.68 5.03
N ILE A 366 3.74 -27.98 5.60
CA ILE A 366 3.94 -27.93 7.05
C ILE A 366 2.78 -27.25 7.78
N ALA A 367 1.95 -26.48 7.05
CA ALA A 367 0.79 -25.77 7.58
C ALA A 367 -0.52 -26.55 7.42
N GLN A 368 -0.51 -27.79 6.90
CA GLN A 368 -1.72 -28.56 6.57
C GLN A 368 -2.76 -28.60 7.70
N ALA A 369 -2.32 -28.75 8.95
CA ALA A 369 -3.20 -28.84 10.12
C ALA A 369 -3.81 -27.48 10.57
N TYR A 370 -3.30 -26.36 10.05
CA TYR A 370 -3.76 -25.00 10.37
C TYR A 370 -4.73 -24.45 9.33
N ARG A 371 -4.82 -25.09 8.16
CA ARG A 371 -5.66 -24.68 7.04
C ARG A 371 -7.13 -24.82 7.39
N LYS A 372 -7.91 -23.76 7.16
CA LYS A 372 -9.36 -23.74 7.40
C LYS A 372 -10.03 -22.67 6.56
N ASN A 373 -11.13 -23.01 5.89
CA ASN A 373 -11.88 -22.11 4.99
C ASN A 373 -11.01 -21.33 3.99
N GLU A 374 -10.08 -22.01 3.33
CA GLU A 374 -9.13 -21.37 2.41
C GLU A 374 -8.91 -22.16 1.11
N PHE A 375 -8.39 -21.48 0.09
CA PHE A 375 -7.99 -22.10 -1.16
C PHE A 375 -6.51 -22.44 -1.14
N VAL A 376 -6.16 -23.64 -1.61
CA VAL A 376 -4.77 -24.07 -1.81
C VAL A 376 -4.53 -24.40 -3.28
N VAL A 377 -3.29 -24.22 -3.73
CA VAL A 377 -2.81 -24.87 -4.95
C VAL A 377 -2.71 -26.36 -4.64
N ASP A 378 -3.57 -27.15 -5.27
CA ASP A 378 -3.67 -28.60 -5.05
C ASP A 378 -2.63 -29.35 -5.89
N HIS A 379 -2.54 -29.00 -7.18
CA HIS A 379 -1.54 -29.52 -8.09
C HIS A 379 -1.36 -28.61 -9.30
N TYR A 380 -0.32 -28.88 -10.09
CA TYR A 380 -0.09 -28.26 -11.39
C TYR A 380 -0.45 -29.24 -12.50
N GLY A 381 -1.06 -28.73 -13.57
CA GLY A 381 -1.30 -29.50 -14.78
C GLY A 381 0.01 -29.98 -15.42
N SER A 382 -0.04 -31.12 -16.08
CA SER A 382 1.12 -31.78 -16.70
C SER A 382 0.85 -32.27 -18.12
N ARG A 383 -0.36 -32.07 -18.64
CA ARG A 383 -0.77 -32.54 -19.97
C ARG A 383 -0.28 -31.57 -21.02
N ASN A 384 0.28 -32.14 -22.08
CA ASN A 384 0.81 -31.40 -23.23
C ASN A 384 0.41 -32.11 -24.53
N GLU A 385 -0.89 -32.37 -24.69
CA GLU A 385 -1.47 -33.07 -25.83
C GLU A 385 -2.01 -32.05 -26.84
N VAL A 386 -2.14 -32.41 -28.13
CA VAL A 386 -2.64 -31.49 -29.17
C VAL A 386 -4.04 -30.97 -28.85
N ALA A 387 -4.91 -31.82 -28.29
CA ALA A 387 -6.28 -31.46 -27.99
C ALA A 387 -6.43 -30.66 -26.69
N PHE A 388 -5.43 -30.73 -25.79
CA PHE A 388 -5.51 -30.13 -24.47
C PHE A 388 -4.13 -29.98 -23.84
N GLN A 389 -3.84 -28.79 -23.34
CA GLN A 389 -2.61 -28.47 -22.64
C GLN A 389 -2.95 -27.72 -21.36
N ASP A 390 -2.38 -28.16 -20.25
CA ASP A 390 -2.47 -27.48 -18.96
C ASP A 390 -1.13 -27.47 -18.21
N PHE A 391 -0.04 -27.76 -18.91
CA PHE A 391 1.30 -27.83 -18.34
C PHE A 391 1.63 -26.54 -17.57
N GLY A 392 1.86 -26.67 -16.25
CA GLY A 392 2.19 -25.57 -15.35
C GLY A 392 1.01 -24.74 -14.85
N ILE A 393 -0.23 -25.06 -15.25
CA ILE A 393 -1.44 -24.37 -14.77
C ILE A 393 -1.81 -24.85 -13.37
N GLU A 394 -2.05 -23.93 -12.43
CA GLU A 394 -2.51 -24.22 -11.08
C GLU A 394 -3.96 -24.74 -11.06
N TYR A 395 -4.17 -25.86 -10.37
CA TYR A 395 -5.49 -26.32 -9.98
C TYR A 395 -5.68 -26.11 -8.48
N TYR A 396 -6.82 -25.50 -8.13
CA TYR A 396 -7.11 -25.11 -6.75
C TYR A 396 -8.16 -26.00 -6.10
N ARG A 397 -7.99 -26.21 -4.78
CA ARG A 397 -8.94 -26.89 -3.90
C ARG A 397 -9.33 -25.99 -2.74
N PHE A 398 -10.61 -26.02 -2.36
CA PHE A 398 -11.10 -25.39 -1.15
C PHE A 398 -10.98 -26.37 0.02
N ILE A 399 -10.45 -25.90 1.15
CA ILE A 399 -10.36 -26.65 2.41
C ILE A 399 -11.35 -26.02 3.37
N GLU A 400 -12.28 -26.83 3.88
CA GLU A 400 -13.29 -26.43 4.87
C GLU A 400 -12.70 -26.23 6.28
#